data_AF-A0A6H1ZU34-F1
#
_entry.id   AF-A0A6H1ZU34-F1
#
_cell.length_a   1.000
_cell.length_b   1.000
_cell.length_c   1.000
_cell.angle_alpha   90.00
_cell.angle_beta   90.00
_cell.angle_gamma   90.00
#
_symmetry.space_group_name_H-M   'P 1'
#
loop_
_entity.id
_entity.type
_entity.pdbx_description
1 polymer ?
#
loop_
_entity_poly.entity_id
_entity_poly.type
_entity_poly.pdbx_seq_one_letter_code
_entity_poly.pdbx_strand_id
1 'polypeptide(L)'
;MTKPTVPDFSWVTQEMFDSKLTDILHEMGSAQVLQIPGVYEACSEHLNNQVLEELADQESRCQACGKELESTGLCPECDSMPEWPEED
;
A
#
# COMPACT_ATOMS: atom_id res chain seq x y z
N MET A 1 -21.61 -35.31 -26.15
CA MET A 1 -21.14 -34.29 -25.19
C MET A 1 -19.64 -34.50 -25.02
N THR A 2 -18.81 -33.65 -25.61
CA THR A 2 -17.35 -33.69 -25.45
C THR A 2 -16.98 -33.12 -24.08
N LYS A 3 -16.27 -33.92 -23.27
CA LYS A 3 -15.76 -33.48 -21.97
C LYS A 3 -14.74 -32.36 -22.21
N PRO A 4 -14.83 -31.20 -21.53
CA PRO A 4 -13.81 -30.17 -21.65
C PRO A 4 -12.47 -30.75 -21.15
N THR A 5 -11.49 -30.78 -22.04
CA THR A 5 -10.10 -31.15 -21.69
C THR A 5 -9.46 -29.94 -21.03
N VAL A 6 -9.14 -30.06 -19.74
CA VAL A 6 -8.28 -29.08 -19.06
C VAL A 6 -6.88 -29.20 -19.69
N PRO A 7 -6.25 -28.08 -20.11
CA PRO A 7 -4.89 -28.13 -20.64
C PRO A 7 -3.90 -28.63 -19.58
N ASP A 8 -2.93 -29.45 -19.99
CA ASP A 8 -1.84 -29.89 -19.13
C ASP A 8 -0.69 -28.87 -19.16
N PHE A 9 -0.38 -28.28 -18.00
CA PHE A 9 0.69 -27.31 -17.80
C PHE A 9 1.83 -27.85 -16.92
N SER A 10 2.00 -29.17 -16.81
CA SER A 10 3.04 -29.81 -15.99
C SER A 10 4.49 -29.42 -16.33
N TRP A 11 4.73 -28.82 -17.50
CA TRP A 11 6.04 -28.31 -17.92
C TRP A 11 6.37 -26.92 -17.34
N VAL A 12 5.38 -26.20 -16.78
CA VAL A 12 5.56 -24.87 -16.20
C VAL A 12 6.25 -25.00 -14.85
N THR A 13 7.47 -24.47 -14.74
CA THR A 13 8.17 -24.40 -13.45
C THR A 13 7.68 -23.20 -12.64
N GLN A 14 7.92 -23.24 -11.33
CA GLN A 14 7.61 -22.11 -10.44
C GLN A 14 8.29 -20.83 -10.89
N GLU A 15 9.58 -20.90 -11.28
CA GLU A 15 10.34 -19.75 -11.75
C GLU A 15 9.73 -19.12 -13.02
N MET A 16 9.29 -19.95 -13.98
CA MET A 16 8.62 -19.46 -15.19
C MET A 16 7.29 -18.78 -14.86
N PHE A 17 6.54 -19.36 -13.93
CA PHE A 17 5.28 -18.80 -13.48
C PHE A 17 5.48 -17.46 -12.77
N ASP A 18 6.42 -17.38 -11.82
CA ASP A 18 6.70 -16.18 -11.04
C ASP A 18 7.25 -15.05 -11.92
N SER A 19 8.14 -15.38 -12.85
CA SER A 19 8.63 -14.42 -13.85
C SER A 19 7.47 -13.88 -14.68
N LYS A 20 6.60 -14.76 -15.20
CA LYS A 20 5.50 -14.31 -16.04
C LYS A 20 4.42 -13.55 -15.26
N LEU A 21 4.18 -13.93 -14.00
CA LEU A 21 3.30 -13.21 -13.09
C LEU A 21 3.84 -11.80 -12.83
N THR A 22 5.15 -11.66 -12.63
CA THR A 22 5.80 -10.36 -12.42
C THR A 22 5.63 -9.45 -13.64
N ASP A 23 5.82 -9.97 -14.86
CA ASP A 23 5.56 -9.20 -16.08
C ASP A 23 4.11 -8.71 -16.13
N ILE A 24 3.14 -9.60 -15.84
CA ILE A 24 1.72 -9.26 -15.83
C ILE A 24 1.42 -8.19 -14.79
N LEU A 25 1.96 -8.32 -13.58
CA LEU A 25 1.76 -7.33 -12.51
C LEU A 25 2.39 -5.97 -12.86
N HIS A 26 3.51 -5.95 -13.57
CA HIS A 26 4.13 -4.71 -14.04
C HIS A 26 3.26 -3.98 -15.08
N GLU A 27 2.56 -4.74 -15.93
CA GLU A 27 1.60 -4.19 -16.89
C GLU A 27 0.30 -3.71 -16.22
N MET A 28 -0.04 -4.24 -15.04
CA MET A 28 -1.18 -3.79 -14.26
C MET A 28 -0.89 -2.45 -13.55
N GLY A 29 -1.86 -1.54 -13.57
CA GLY A 29 -1.79 -0.36 -12.71
C GLY A 29 -1.91 -0.73 -11.23
N SER A 30 -1.23 -0.01 -10.35
CA SER A 30 -1.27 -0.24 -8.89
C SER A 30 -2.70 -0.28 -8.33
N ALA A 31 -3.60 0.58 -8.83
CA ALA A 31 -5.01 0.57 -8.46
C ALA A 31 -5.72 -0.75 -8.82
N GLN A 32 -5.35 -1.40 -9.92
CA GLN A 32 -5.92 -2.70 -10.31
C GLN A 32 -5.34 -3.83 -9.46
N VAL A 33 -4.05 -3.77 -9.14
CA VAL A 33 -3.39 -4.75 -8.26
C VAL A 33 -4.01 -4.72 -6.85
N LEU A 34 -4.29 -3.53 -6.32
CA LEU A 34 -4.96 -3.36 -5.02
C LEU A 34 -6.43 -3.82 -5.01
N GLN A 35 -7.06 -4.10 -6.16
CA GLN A 35 -8.40 -4.70 -6.19
C GLN A 35 -8.37 -6.22 -5.96
N ILE A 36 -7.20 -6.86 -5.96
CA ILE A 36 -7.06 -8.29 -5.69
C ILE A 36 -7.21 -8.53 -4.17
N PRO A 37 -8.19 -9.35 -3.75
CA PRO A 37 -8.33 -9.72 -2.34
C PRO A 37 -7.05 -10.35 -1.79
N GLY A 38 -6.68 -10.02 -0.56
CA GLY A 38 -5.41 -10.43 0.06
C GLY A 38 -4.21 -9.53 -0.28
N VAL A 39 -4.12 -8.99 -1.50
CA VAL A 39 -3.08 -8.00 -1.83
C VAL A 39 -3.34 -6.69 -1.11
N TYR A 40 -4.59 -6.19 -1.16
CA TYR A 40 -4.98 -5.01 -0.39
C TYR A 40 -4.70 -5.18 1.10
N GLU A 41 -5.10 -6.31 1.68
CA GLU A 41 -4.92 -6.59 3.10
C GLU A 41 -3.44 -6.52 3.49
N ALA A 42 -2.59 -7.25 2.75
CA ALA A 42 -1.14 -7.25 2.99
C ALA A 42 -0.52 -5.85 2.85
N CYS A 43 -0.88 -5.10 1.80
CA CYS A 43 -0.37 -3.73 1.61
C CYS A 43 -0.86 -2.79 2.72
N SER A 44 -2.14 -2.87 3.09
CA SER A 44 -2.74 -2.01 4.11
C SER A 44 -2.14 -2.26 5.49
N GLU A 45 -1.85 -3.52 5.84
CA GLU A 45 -1.20 -3.87 7.09
C GLU A 45 0.26 -3.38 7.10
N HIS A 46 1.00 -3.62 6.01
CA HIS A 46 2.42 -3.27 5.93
C HIS A 46 2.66 -1.76 5.88
N LEU A 47 1.80 -1.02 5.18
CA LEU A 47 1.97 0.42 4.92
C LEU A 47 1.04 1.29 5.78
N ASN A 48 0.32 0.72 6.75
CA ASN A 48 -0.69 1.42 7.55
C ASN A 48 -0.16 2.74 8.12
N ASN A 49 0.97 2.69 8.84
CA ASN A 49 1.49 3.85 9.56
C ASN A 49 1.96 4.93 8.59
N GLN A 50 2.67 4.54 7.51
CA GLN A 50 3.10 5.47 6.48
C GLN A 50 1.90 6.18 5.82
N VAL A 51 0.83 5.44 5.52
CA VAL A 51 -0.41 6.04 4.98
C VAL A 51 -1.02 7.03 5.97
N LEU A 52 -1.06 6.69 7.26
CA LEU A 52 -1.62 7.57 8.30
C LEU A 52 -0.76 8.84 8.51
N GLU A 53 0.56 8.71 8.47
CA GLU A 53 1.50 9.83 8.57
C GLU A 53 1.33 10.81 7.41
N GLU A 54 1.35 10.30 6.16
CA GLU A 54 1.16 11.11 4.95
C GLU A 54 -0.21 11.82 4.94
N LEU A 55 -1.27 11.14 5.37
CA LEU A 55 -2.60 11.76 5.50
C LEU A 55 -2.62 12.81 6.61
N ALA A 56 -1.92 12.58 7.73
CA ALA A 56 -1.84 13.54 8.81
C ALA A 56 -1.15 14.83 8.34
N ASP A 57 -0.05 14.71 7.58
CA ASP A 57 0.66 15.86 7.03
C ASP A 57 -0.19 16.64 6.02
N GLN A 58 -0.84 15.95 5.09
CA GLN A 58 -1.73 16.56 4.09
C GLN A 58 -2.90 17.34 4.72
N GLU A 59 -3.44 16.81 5.82
CA GLU A 59 -4.63 17.36 6.48
C GLU A 59 -4.29 18.23 7.70
N SER A 60 -3.01 18.58 7.91
CA SER A 60 -2.53 19.37 9.07
C SER A 60 -2.98 18.78 10.42
N ARG A 61 -2.77 17.47 10.59
CA ARG A 61 -3.08 16.70 11.78
C ARG A 61 -1.81 16.15 12.43
N CYS A 62 -1.89 15.90 13.73
CA CYS A 62 -0.81 15.29 14.47
C CYS A 62 -0.63 13.82 14.07
N GLN A 63 0.59 13.45 13.65
CA GLN A 63 0.93 12.07 13.28
C GLN A 63 0.76 11.06 14.44
N ALA A 64 0.89 11.52 15.70
CA ALA A 64 0.81 10.63 16.86
C ALA A 64 -0.64 10.31 17.31
N CYS A 65 -1.55 11.28 17.19
CA CYS A 65 -2.92 11.15 17.74
C CYS A 65 -4.05 11.51 16.77
N GLY A 66 -3.74 11.98 15.56
CA GLY A 66 -4.70 12.31 14.50
C GLY A 66 -5.53 13.58 14.72
N LYS A 67 -5.26 14.33 15.80
CA LYS A 67 -5.95 15.61 16.07
C LYS A 67 -5.48 16.71 15.15
N GLU A 68 -6.38 17.62 14.82
CA GLU A 68 -6.08 18.83 14.07
C GLU A 68 -5.03 19.66 14.82
N LEU A 69 -4.03 20.13 14.09
CA LEU A 69 -3.00 21.01 14.63
C LEU A 69 -3.58 22.41 14.82
N GLU A 70 -3.11 23.12 15.84
CA GLU A 70 -3.44 24.52 16.00
C GLU A 70 -2.79 25.36 14.88
N SER A 71 -3.19 26.63 14.76
CA SER A 71 -2.56 27.57 13.81
C SER A 71 -1.04 27.75 13.98
N THR A 72 -0.50 27.31 15.12
CA THR A 72 0.92 27.30 15.47
C THR A 72 1.67 26.07 14.94
N GLY A 73 0.95 25.07 14.38
CA GLY A 73 1.50 23.78 13.99
C GLY A 73 1.70 22.80 15.17
N LEU A 74 1.25 23.17 16.37
CA LEU A 74 1.38 22.33 17.57
C LEU A 74 0.14 21.46 17.77
N CYS A 75 0.36 20.23 18.23
CA CYS A 75 -0.71 19.35 18.67
C CYS A 75 -1.20 19.77 20.07
N PRO A 76 -2.50 20.02 20.27
CA PRO A 76 -3.04 20.47 21.56
C PRO A 76 -2.95 19.42 22.68
N GLU A 77 -2.67 18.15 22.35
CA GLU A 77 -2.60 17.06 23.34
C GLU A 77 -1.24 16.41 23.49
N CYS A 78 -0.47 16.33 22.40
CA CYS A 78 0.81 15.65 22.42
C CYS A 78 1.97 16.56 22.82
N ASP A 79 1.76 17.88 22.79
CA ASP A 79 2.79 18.91 22.99
C ASP A 79 4.06 18.64 22.16
N SER A 80 3.86 17.97 21.01
CA SER A 80 4.90 17.53 20.10
C SER A 80 4.77 18.33 18.79
N MET A 81 5.90 18.89 18.37
CA MET A 81 6.04 19.51 17.06
C MET A 81 6.30 18.40 16.05
N PRO A 82 5.64 18.39 14.87
CA PRO A 82 5.96 17.41 13.84
C PRO A 82 7.45 17.50 13.47
N GLU A 83 8.09 16.34 13.25
CA GLU A 83 9.46 16.28 12.73
C GLU A 83 9.39 16.65 11.25
N TRP A 84 9.55 17.94 10.94
CA TRP A 84 9.66 18.40 9.57
C TRP A 84 10.96 17.85 8.97
N PRO A 85 10.94 17.28 7.75
CA PRO A 85 12.17 16.89 7.09
C PRO A 85 13.04 18.14 6.89
N GLU A 86 14.29 18.08 7.34
CA GLU A 86 15.28 19.11 7.01
C GLU A 86 15.44 19.11 5.47
N GLU A 87 15.18 20.25 4.83
CA GLU A 87 15.44 20.42 3.40
C GLU A 87 16.96 20.34 3.16
N ASP A 88 17.42 19.27 2.49
CA ASP A 88 18.80 19.13 1.95
C ASP A 88 19.04 20.02 0.72
#